data_AF-A0A5K7YYV5-F1
#
_entry.id   AF-A0A5K7YYV5-F1
#
_cell.length_a   1.000
_cell.length_b   1.000
_cell.length_c   1.000
_cell.angle_alpha   90.00
_cell.angle_beta   90.00
_cell.angle_gamma   90.00
#
_symmetry.space_group_name_H-M   'P 1'
#
loop_
_entity.id
_entity.type
_entity.pdbx_description
1 polymer ?
#
loop_
_entity_poly.entity_id
_entity_poly.type
_entity_poly.pdbx_seq_one_letter_code
_entity_poly.pdbx_strand_id
1 'polypeptide(L)'
;MLEGKSTPDHVHMCLIIPLKYSIAFTIGLLKGKSAVRIHRYMHRKRQLSAKSFCSRRYCVSTLGLNEETIRVYIRQQEESEKQQLELDFE
;
A
#
# COMPACT_ATOMS: atom_id res chain seq x y z
N MET A 1 -5.48 2.28 -4.74
CA MET A 1 -4.72 3.55 -4.67
C MET A 1 -5.62 4.62 -5.24
N LEU A 2 -5.78 5.75 -4.54
CA LEU A 2 -6.62 6.86 -4.99
C LEU A 2 -5.82 7.84 -5.86
N GLU A 3 -4.61 8.17 -5.42
CA GLU A 3 -3.73 9.10 -6.12
C GLU A 3 -2.27 8.77 -5.82
N GLY A 4 -1.36 9.17 -6.71
CA GLY A 4 0.07 9.06 -6.46
C GLY A 4 0.89 10.01 -7.33
N LYS A 5 1.94 10.60 -6.75
CA LYS A 5 2.87 11.49 -7.44
C LYS A 5 4.31 11.08 -7.12
N SER A 6 5.11 10.91 -8.17
CA SER A 6 6.55 10.67 -8.04
C SER A 6 7.29 11.98 -8.27
N THR A 7 8.21 12.32 -7.37
CA THR A 7 9.24 13.34 -7.58
C THR A 7 10.60 12.65 -7.72
N PRO A 8 11.68 13.37 -8.07
CA PRO A 8 13.02 12.80 -8.17
C PRO A 8 13.54 12.24 -6.83
N ASP A 9 13.05 12.75 -5.71
CA ASP A 9 13.57 12.50 -4.36
C ASP A 9 12.59 11.77 -3.42
N HIS A 10 11.28 11.82 -3.69
CA HIS A 10 10.27 11.16 -2.88
C HIS A 10 9.01 10.77 -3.68
N VAL A 11 8.12 9.99 -3.06
CA VAL A 11 6.86 9.55 -3.65
C VAL A 11 5.73 9.83 -2.66
N HIS A 12 4.69 10.51 -3.13
CA HIS A 12 3.43 10.71 -2.41
C HIS A 12 2.40 9.71 -2.90
N MET A 13 1.64 9.11 -1.97
CA MET A 13 0.57 8.16 -2.28
C MET A 13 -0.64 8.44 -1.39
N CYS A 14 -1.83 8.47 -1.98
CA CYS A 14 -3.10 8.46 -1.26
C CYS A 14 -3.71 7.05 -1.39
N LEU A 15 -3.85 6.36 -0.25
CA LEU A 15 -4.19 4.94 -0.17
C LEU A 15 -5.42 4.74 0.71
N ILE A 16 -6.34 3.88 0.26
CA ILE A 16 -7.33 3.24 1.13
C ILE A 16 -6.71 1.93 1.59
N ILE A 17 -6.54 1.77 2.90
CA ILE A 17 -5.99 0.57 3.53
C ILE A 17 -7.09 -0.03 4.42
N PRO A 18 -7.56 -1.26 4.14
CA PRO A 18 -8.50 -1.94 5.01
C PRO A 18 -7.96 -2.11 6.44
N LEU A 19 -8.85 -2.03 7.43
CA LEU A 19 -8.49 -2.12 8.86
C LEU A 19 -7.76 -3.42 9.25
N LYS A 20 -7.97 -4.50 8.48
CA LYS A 20 -7.26 -5.78 8.69
C LYS A 20 -5.76 -5.72 8.42
N TYR A 21 -5.27 -4.70 7.72
CA TYR A 21 -3.85 -4.54 7.40
C TYR A 21 -3.21 -3.44 8.22
N SER A 22 -2.06 -3.78 8.82
CA SER A 22 -1.21 -2.77 9.44
C SER A 22 -0.67 -1.78 8.39
N ILE A 23 -0.68 -0.50 8.74
CA ILE A 23 -0.07 0.57 7.93
C ILE A 23 1.42 0.27 7.71
N ALA A 24 2.14 -0.13 8.77
CA ALA A 24 3.56 -0.44 8.69
C ALA A 24 3.83 -1.63 7.75
N PHE A 25 3.00 -2.67 7.82
CA PHE A 25 3.08 -3.81 6.91
C PHE A 25 2.85 -3.38 5.45
N THR A 26 1.79 -2.61 5.22
CA THR A 26 1.41 -2.15 3.87
C THR A 26 2.52 -1.30 3.24
N ILE A 27 3.04 -0.32 3.97
CA ILE A 27 4.13 0.54 3.48
C ILE A 27 5.43 -0.26 3.32
N GLY A 28 5.73 -1.17 4.23
CA GLY A 28 6.89 -2.08 4.12
C GLY A 28 6.84 -2.92 2.85
N LEU A 29 5.68 -3.53 2.56
CA LEU A 29 5.46 -4.32 1.36
C LEU A 29 5.63 -3.47 0.10
N LEU A 30 5.01 -2.29 0.04
CA LEU A 30 5.09 -1.37 -1.10
C LEU A 30 6.55 -0.95 -1.37
N LYS A 31 7.27 -0.53 -0.34
CA LYS A 31 8.68 -0.11 -0.46
C LYS A 31 9.58 -1.28 -0.87
N GLY A 32 9.39 -2.46 -0.26
CA GLY A 32 10.17 -3.66 -0.57
C GLY A 32 9.97 -4.15 -2.00
N LYS A 33 8.71 -4.34 -2.43
CA LYS A 33 8.39 -4.80 -3.79
C LYS A 33 8.84 -3.80 -4.86
N SER A 34 8.69 -2.50 -4.60
CA SER A 34 9.15 -1.45 -5.51
C SER A 34 10.67 -1.43 -5.64
N ALA A 35 11.40 -1.50 -4.53
CA ALA A 35 12.86 -1.55 -4.54
C ALA A 35 13.37 -2.77 -5.34
N VAL A 36 12.79 -3.95 -5.14
CA VAL A 36 13.15 -5.16 -5.90
C VAL A 36 12.84 -5.00 -7.39
N ARG A 37 11.69 -4.43 -7.76
CA ARG A 37 11.32 -4.19 -9.17
C ARG A 37 12.29 -3.23 -9.84
N ILE A 38 12.68 -2.16 -9.16
CA ILE A 38 13.57 -1.13 -9.70
C ILE A 38 15.01 -1.65 -9.79
N HIS A 39 15.49 -2.36 -8.78
CA HIS A 39 16.79 -3.02 -8.83
C HIS A 39 16.91 -3.95 -10.04
N ARG A 40 15.89 -4.78 -10.29
CA ARG A 40 15.85 -5.66 -11.48
C ARG A 40 15.84 -4.87 -12.79
N TYR A 41 15.15 -3.73 -12.84
CA TYR A 41 15.13 -2.85 -14.01
C TYR A 41 16.50 -2.22 -14.29
N MET A 42 17.16 -1.68 -13.25
CA MET A 42 18.49 -1.07 -13.37
C MET A 42 19.56 -2.10 -13.72
N HIS A 43 19.47 -3.31 -13.15
CA HIS A 43 20.35 -4.43 -13.48
C HIS A 43 20.27 -4.78 -14.98
N ARG A 44 19.06 -4.83 -15.57
CA ARG A 44 18.89 -5.04 -17.02
C ARG A 44 19.50 -3.92 -17.86
N LYS A 45 19.52 -2.69 -17.34
CA LYS A 45 20.17 -1.53 -17.99
C LYS A 45 21.68 -1.46 -17.77
N ARG A 46 22.29 -2.47 -17.13
CA ARG A 46 23.71 -2.48 -16.71
C ARG A 46 24.10 -1.28 -15.84
N GLN A 47 23.12 -0.67 -15.17
CA GLN A 47 23.32 0.40 -14.21
C GLN A 47 23.40 -0.24 -12.82
N LEU A 48 24.61 -0.51 -12.36
CA LEU A 48 24.85 -1.02 -11.01
C LEU A 48 24.66 0.12 -10.01
N SER A 49 23.56 0.10 -9.26
CA SER A 49 23.35 1.01 -8.13
C SER A 49 23.46 0.23 -6.83
N ALA A 50 24.48 0.54 -6.04
CA ALA A 50 24.72 -0.06 -4.72
C ALA A 50 23.84 0.54 -3.60
N LYS A 51 22.76 1.25 -3.92
CA LYS A 51 21.97 2.02 -2.95
C LYS A 51 20.56 1.48 -2.77
N SER A 52 20.05 1.56 -1.53
CA SER A 52 18.65 1.31 -1.22
C SER A 52 17.78 2.32 -1.99
N PHE A 53 16.87 1.83 -2.83
CA PHE A 53 15.97 2.70 -3.60
C PHE A 53 15.01 3.50 -2.70
N CYS A 54 14.55 2.91 -1.59
CA CYS A 54 13.69 3.58 -0.63
C CYS A 54 14.44 3.87 0.67
N SER A 55 14.19 5.04 1.27
CA SER A 55 14.62 5.35 2.65
C SER A 55 14.03 4.36 3.64
N ARG A 56 14.65 4.17 4.82
CA ARG A 56 14.09 3.36 5.91
C ARG A 56 12.81 3.97 6.48
N ARG A 57 12.73 5.31 6.52
CA ARG A 57 11.61 6.06 7.10
C ARG A 57 10.45 6.24 6.11
N TYR A 58 9.26 6.53 6.63
CA TYR A 58 8.08 6.91 5.87
C TYR A 58 7.22 7.87 6.71
N CYS A 59 6.38 8.66 6.06
CA CYS A 59 5.44 9.57 6.71
C CYS A 59 4.02 9.12 6.38
N VAL A 60 3.11 9.18 7.35
CA VAL A 60 1.69 8.86 7.18
C VAL A 60 0.88 9.94 7.88
N SER A 61 -0.17 10.40 7.19
CA SER A 61 -1.21 11.22 7.75
C SER A 61 -2.55 10.56 7.40
N THR A 62 -3.41 10.39 8.39
CA THR A 62 -4.77 9.87 8.16
C THR A 62 -5.64 11.00 7.62
N LEU A 63 -6.31 10.75 6.50
CA LEU A 63 -7.35 11.63 6.01
C LEU A 63 -8.69 11.17 6.62
N GLY A 64 -9.41 12.09 7.25
CA GLY A 64 -10.75 11.81 7.77
C GLY A 64 -11.70 11.49 6.61
N LEU A 65 -12.43 10.38 6.73
CA LEU A 65 -13.49 10.03 5.78
C LEU A 65 -14.79 10.73 6.19
N ASN A 66 -15.65 11.05 5.22
CA ASN A 66 -17.00 11.52 5.53
C ASN A 66 -17.84 10.38 6.14
N GLU A 67 -18.91 10.73 6.86
CA GLU A 67 -19.75 9.77 7.56
C GLU A 67 -20.39 8.75 6.62
N GLU A 68 -20.83 9.19 5.44
CA GLU A 68 -21.47 8.34 4.44
C GLU A 68 -20.52 7.24 3.93
N THR A 69 -19.26 7.59 3.66
CA THR A 69 -18.22 6.64 3.24
C THR A 69 -17.93 5.64 4.34
N ILE A 70 -17.91 6.08 5.60
CA ILE A 70 -17.71 5.17 6.75
C ILE A 70 -18.86 4.17 6.83
N ARG A 71 -20.12 4.63 6.70
CA ARG A 71 -21.30 3.75 6.73
C ARG A 71 -21.29 2.72 5.60
N VAL A 72 -20.94 3.13 4.38
CA VAL A 72 -20.80 2.21 3.24
C VAL A 72 -19.68 1.20 3.48
N TYR A 73 -18.53 1.66 3.97
CA TYR A 73 -17.38 0.82 4.28
C TYR A 73 -17.71 -0.27 5.31
N ILE A 74 -18.42 0.08 6.40
CA ILE A 74 -18.83 -0.89 7.43
C ILE A 74 -19.71 -1.99 6.82
N ARG A 75 -20.74 -1.63 6.05
CA ARG A 75 -21.65 -2.61 5.42
C ARG A 75 -20.92 -3.56 4.47
N GLN A 76 -20.02 -3.02 3.65
CA GLN A 76 -19.22 -3.82 2.71
C GLN A 76 -18.23 -4.74 3.44
N GLN A 77 -17.67 -4.28 4.55
CA GLN A 77 -16.77 -5.09 5.36
C GLN A 77 -17.51 -6.28 5.98
N GLU A 78 -18.69 -6.07 6.56
CA GLU A 78 -19.53 -7.15 7.13
C GLU A 78 -19.90 -8.21 6.07
N GLU A 79 -20.25 -7.79 4.86
CA GLU A 79 -20.55 -8.71 3.75
C GLU A 79 -19.32 -9.52 3.33
N SER A 80 -18.16 -8.85 3.21
CA SER A 80 -16.91 -9.52 2.84
C SER A 80 -16.46 -10.54 3.88
N GLU A 81 -16.59 -10.21 5.17
CA GLU A 81 -16.25 -11.13 6.27
C GLU A 81 -17.17 -12.35 6.28
N LYS A 82 -18.46 -12.17 5.99
CA LYS A 82 -19.42 -13.28 5.87
C LYS A 82 -19.07 -14.22 4.71
N GLN A 83 -18.73 -13.67 3.55
CA GLN A 83 -18.30 -14.48 2.39
C GLN A 83 -17.01 -15.26 2.67
N GLN A 84 -16.05 -14.65 3.39
CA GLN A 84 -14.82 -15.36 3.77
C GLN A 84 -15.10 -16.53 4.72
N LEU A 85 -16.01 -16.35 5.68
CA LEU A 85 -16.42 -17.44 6.56
C LEU A 85 -17.06 -18.59 5.76
N GLU A 86 -17.96 -18.30 4.82
CA GLU A 86 -18.62 -19.34 4.01
C GLU A 86 -17.63 -20.14 3.14
N LEU A 87 -16.57 -19.49 2.63
CA LEU A 87 -15.51 -20.16 1.85
C LEU A 87 -14.57 -21.05 2.70
N ASP A 88 -14.40 -20.74 3.99
CA ASP A 88 -13.56 -21.52 4.90
C ASP A 88 -14.25 -22.83 5.38
N PHE A 89 -15.53 -23.04 5.03
CA PHE A 89 -16.31 -24.24 5.38
C PHE A 89 -16.56 -25.22 4.21
N GLU A 90 -16.00 -24.96 3.01
CA GLU A 90 -15.89 -25.91 1.89
C GLU A 90 -14.48 -26.51 1.80
#